data_AF-A0A6N7M467-F1
#
_entry.id   AF-A0A6N7M467-F1
#
_cell.length_a   1.000
_cell.length_b   1.000
_cell.length_c   1.000
_cell.angle_alpha   90.00
_cell.angle_beta   90.00
_cell.angle_gamma   90.00
#
_symmetry.space_group_name_H-M   'P 1'
#
loop_
_entity.id
_entity.type
_entity.pdbx_description
1 polymer ?
#
loop_
_entity_poly.entity_id
_entity_poly.type
_entity_poly.pdbx_seq_one_letter_code
_entity_poly.pdbx_strand_id
1 'polypeptide(L)' 'MEDKVKEKIGDGLIRIGAMTTEQVKKVLQVQREKYCHDKLFGDIATELQFVDQETIEEYLNS' A
#
# COMPACT_ATOMS: atom_id res chain seq x y z
N MET A 1 -5.98 -27.37 -2.93
CA MET A 1 -6.42 -26.12 -2.28
C MET A 1 -5.75 -25.01 -3.06
N GLU A 2 -6.50 -24.28 -3.87
CA GLU A 2 -5.95 -23.09 -4.52
C GLU A 2 -5.83 -22.02 -3.45
N ASP A 3 -4.60 -21.80 -2.96
CA ASP A 3 -4.27 -20.56 -2.27
C ASP A 3 -4.57 -19.43 -3.25
N LYS A 4 -5.73 -18.77 -3.08
CA LYS A 4 -5.96 -17.46 -3.68
C LYS A 4 -4.85 -16.57 -3.15
N VAL A 5 -3.78 -16.39 -3.93
CA VAL A 5 -2.69 -15.48 -3.63
C VAL A 5 -3.34 -14.11 -3.42
N LYS A 6 -3.50 -13.71 -2.16
CA LYS A 6 -3.98 -12.37 -1.82
C LYS A 6 -2.96 -11.40 -2.40
N GLU A 7 -3.37 -10.67 -3.44
CA GLU A 7 -2.57 -9.60 -4.04
C GLU A 7 -2.10 -8.67 -2.92
N LYS A 8 -0.80 -8.34 -2.90
CA LYS A 8 -0.28 -7.38 -1.93
C LYS A 8 -0.87 -6.01 -2.28
N ILE A 9 -1.31 -5.27 -1.26
CA ILE A 9 -1.94 -3.96 -1.44
C ILE A 9 -1.10 -3.01 -2.30
N GLY A 10 0.22 -2.98 -2.12
CA GLY A 10 1.11 -2.14 -2.94
C GLY A 10 1.09 -2.51 -4.42
N ASP A 11 1.02 -3.81 -4.75
CA ASP A 11 0.98 -4.28 -6.14
C ASP A 11 -0.37 -3.92 -6.78
N GLY A 12 -1.46 -4.07 -6.03
CA GLY A 12 -2.80 -3.68 -6.49
C GLY A 12 -2.94 -2.18 -6.72
N LEU A 13 -2.40 -1.34 -5.82
CA LEU A 13 -2.38 0.11 -5.97
C LEU A 13 -1.55 0.57 -7.18
N ILE A 14 -0.48 -0.16 -7.54
CA ILE A 14 0.26 0.06 -8.78
C ILE A 14 -0.60 -0.31 -10.00
N ARG A 15 -1.25 -1.47 -9.94
CA ARG A 15 -2.07 -1.99 -11.04
C ARG A 15 -3.23 -1.06 -11.41
N ILE A 16 -3.86 -0.41 -10.43
CA ILE A 16 -4.94 0.57 -10.68
C ILE A 16 -4.43 1.99 -10.98
N GLY A 17 -3.11 2.21 -10.96
CA GLY A 17 -2.50 3.52 -11.23
C GLY A 17 -2.61 4.52 -10.08
N ALA A 18 -3.04 4.09 -8.89
CA ALA A 18 -3.12 4.93 -7.69
C ALA A 18 -1.74 5.25 -7.10
N MET A 19 -0.77 4.37 -7.29
CA MET A 19 0.61 4.58 -6.84
C MET A 19 1.61 4.10 -7.89
N THR A 20 2.81 4.69 -7.88
CA THR A 20 3.96 4.21 -8.64
C THR A 20 4.77 3.19 -7.85
N THR A 21 5.55 2.36 -8.56
CA THR A 21 6.49 1.41 -7.93
C THR A 21 7.44 2.08 -6.94
N GLU A 22 7.92 3.29 -7.24
CA GLU A 22 8.84 4.03 -6.36
C GLU A 22 8.15 4.54 -5.09
N GLN A 23 6.90 4.98 -5.18
CA GLN A 23 6.10 5.34 -4.00
C GLN A 23 5.86 4.12 -3.09
N VAL A 24 5.51 2.96 -3.66
CA VAL A 24 5.35 1.73 -2.88
C VAL A 24 6.64 1.31 -2.20
N LYS A 25 7.77 1.33 -2.92
CA LYS A 25 9.10 1.06 -2.31
C LYS A 25 9.38 2.01 -1.16
N LYS A 26 9.05 3.30 -1.30
CA LYS A 26 9.27 4.31 -0.27
C LYS A 26 8.41 4.07 0.97
N VAL A 27 7.14 3.71 0.80
CA VAL A 27 6.26 3.32 1.91
C VAL A 27 6.83 2.11 2.65
N LEU A 28 7.23 1.07 1.92
CA LEU A 28 7.84 -0.13 2.52
C LEU A 28 9.16 0.17 3.24
N GLN A 29 9.97 1.08 2.70
CA GLN A 29 11.18 1.56 3.34
C GLN A 29 10.85 2.23 4.68
N VAL A 30 9.90 3.18 4.67
CA VAL A 30 9.47 3.89 5.88
C VAL A 30 8.87 2.93 6.91
N GLN A 31 8.06 1.97 6.47
CA GLN A 31 7.47 0.96 7.35
C GLN A 31 8.53 0.12 8.07
N ARG A 32 9.59 -0.28 7.35
CA ARG A 32 10.71 -1.05 7.94
C ARG A 32 11.59 -0.18 8.83
N GLU A 33 12.07 0.94 8.30
CA GLU A 33 13.13 1.73 8.93
C GLU A 33 12.63 2.61 10.07
N LYS A 34 11.43 3.20 9.94
CA LYS A 34 10.88 4.11 10.95
C LYS A 34 9.96 3.42 11.94
N TYR A 35 9.17 2.45 11.48
CA TYR A 35 8.10 1.86 12.28
C TYR A 35 8.35 0.39 12.64
N CYS A 36 9.43 -0.26 12.17
CA CYS A 36 9.70 -1.68 12.44
C CYS A 36 8.48 -2.59 12.16
N HIS A 37 7.66 -2.25 11.15
CA HIS A 37 6.38 -2.91 10.83
C HIS A 37 5.20 -2.69 11.81
N ASP A 38 5.34 -1.83 12.82
CA ASP A 38 4.26 -1.53 13.77
C ASP A 38 3.14 -0.66 13.18
N LYS A 39 3.37 -0.10 11.99
CA LYS A 39 2.41 0.78 11.30
C LYS A 39 1.98 0.19 9.96
N LEU A 40 0.71 0.36 9.62
CA LEU A 40 0.13 -0.18 8.38
C LEU A 40 0.66 0.54 7.15
N PHE A 41 0.70 -0.21 6.03
CA PHE A 41 1.13 0.33 4.74
C PHE A 41 0.26 1.51 4.30
N GLY A 42 -1.06 1.36 4.40
CA GLY A 42 -2.04 2.39 3.98
C GLY A 42 -1.83 3.70 4.74
N ASP A 43 -1.72 3.63 6.07
CA ASP A 43 -1.50 4.81 6.93
C ASP A 43 -0.21 5.56 6.56
N ILE A 44 0.86 4.83 6.24
CA ILE A 44 2.11 5.45 5.82
C ILE A 44 1.95 6.07 4.42
N ALA A 45 1.23 5.41 3.52
CA ALA A 45 1.01 5.91 2.16
C ALA A 45 0.16 7.19 2.15
N THR A 46 -0.83 7.29 3.04
CA THR A 46 -1.64 8.52 3.23
C THR A 46 -0.85 9.64 3.91
N GLU A 47 -0.05 9.33 4.93
CA GLU A 47 0.84 10.33 5.56
C GLU A 47 1.89 10.90 4.61
N LEU A 48 2.39 10.08 3.68
CA LEU A 48 3.30 10.52 2.63
C LEU A 48 2.57 11.21 1.46
N GLN A 49 1.23 11.32 1.52
CA GLN A 49 0.37 11.89 0.49
C GLN A 49 0.56 11.23 -0.89
N PHE A 50 0.90 9.93 -0.91
CA PHE A 50 1.05 9.19 -2.17
C PHE A 50 -0.26 8.63 -2.69
N VAL A 51 -1.23 8.45 -1.81
CA VAL A 51 -2.59 8.00 -2.09
C VAL A 51 -3.48 8.55 -0.97
N ASP A 52 -4.75 8.79 -1.25
CA ASP A 52 -5.71 9.18 -0.22
C ASP A 52 -6.41 7.95 0.39
N GLN A 53 -7.08 8.20 1.52
CA GLN A 53 -7.79 7.16 2.26
C GLN A 53 -8.96 6.58 1.43
N GLU A 54 -9.64 7.40 0.65
CA GLU A 54 -10.77 7.00 -0.19
C GLU A 54 -10.35 5.96 -1.24
N THR A 55 -9.26 6.22 -1.96
CA THR A 55 -8.70 5.30 -2.96
C THR A 55 -8.28 3.96 -2.34
N ILE A 56 -7.73 3.98 -1.12
CA ILE A 56 -7.38 2.74 -0.40
C ILE A 56 -8.66 1.95 -0.06
N GLU A 57 -9.67 2.63 0.46
CA GLU A 57 -10.94 2.00 0.83
C GLU A 57 -11.67 1.43 -0.39
N GLU A 58 -11.71 2.17 -1.50
CA GLU A 58 -12.26 1.69 -2.78
C GLU A 58 -11.55 0.42 -3.27
N TYR A 59 -10.21 0.40 -3.21
CA TYR A 59 -9.44 -0.79 -3.58
C TYR A 59 -9.72 -1.99 -2.65
N LEU A 60 -9.82 -1.77 -1.33
CA LEU A 60 -10.07 -2.85 -0.37
C LEU A 60 -11.50 -3.41 -0.44
N ASN A 61 -12.45 -2.61 -0.93
CA ASN A 61 -13.84 -3.00 -1.11
C ASN A 61 -14.13 -3.60 -2.50
N SER A 62 -13.15 -3.64 -3.41
CA SER A 62 -13.26 -4.24 -4.76
C SER A 62 -12.96 -5.74 -4.78
#